data_AF-L7WAC5-F1
#
_entry.id   AF-L7WAC5-F1
#
_cell.length_a   1.000
_cell.length_b   1.000
_cell.length_c   1.000
_cell.angle_alpha   90.00
_cell.angle_beta   90.00
_cell.angle_gamma   90.00
#
_symmetry.space_group_name_H-M   'P 1'
#
loop_
_entity.id
_entity.type
_entity.pdbx_description
1 polymer ?
#
loop_
_entity_poly.entity_id
_entity_poly.type
_entity_poly.pdbx_seq_one_letter_code
_entity_poly.pdbx_strand_id
1 'polypeptide(L)'
;MKKKLKQSVIDAIMDRAIEINKGCKEQCRDFEIMLSRKRENSLILRWTSIDISNEDNPVQQYRYECFQTDGTSQMCSVHYADQDEANEFIWSLEPLYHQQFAIDHKL
;
A
#
# COMPACT_ATOMS: atom_id res chain seq x y z
N MET A 1 -0.85 9.32 19.74
CA MET A 1 0.08 8.17 19.84
C MET A 1 0.15 7.50 18.48
N LYS A 2 1.34 7.32 17.89
CA LYS A 2 1.48 6.54 16.64
C LYS A 2 1.12 5.09 16.95
N LYS A 3 0.14 4.52 16.24
CA LYS A 3 -0.29 3.12 16.40
C LYS A 3 0.90 2.22 16.04
N LYS A 4 1.46 1.51 17.02
CA LYS A 4 2.60 0.62 16.78
C LYS A 4 2.07 -0.74 16.36
N LEU A 5 2.35 -1.14 15.12
CA LEU A 5 1.96 -2.46 14.61
C LEU A 5 2.82 -3.54 15.25
N LYS A 6 2.24 -4.74 15.42
CA LYS A 6 3.02 -5.93 15.76
C LYS A 6 3.89 -6.30 14.56
N GLN A 7 5.12 -6.76 14.82
CA GLN A 7 6.04 -7.15 13.76
C GLN A 7 5.42 -8.21 12.84
N SER A 8 4.74 -9.21 13.39
CA SER A 8 4.05 -10.25 12.62
C SER A 8 3.01 -9.71 11.62
N VAL A 9 2.37 -8.58 11.92
CA VAL A 9 1.39 -7.93 11.02
C VAL A 9 2.11 -7.20 9.91
N ILE A 10 3.23 -6.55 10.22
CA ILE A 10 4.11 -5.90 9.23
C ILE A 10 4.64 -6.96 8.26
N ASP A 11 5.16 -8.07 8.80
CA ASP A 11 5.74 -9.15 8.01
C ASP A 11 4.69 -9.75 7.06
N ALA A 12 3.48 -10.06 7.55
CA ALA A 12 2.40 -10.59 6.72
C ALA A 12 2.02 -9.65 5.55
N ILE A 13 1.92 -8.34 5.81
CA ILE A 13 1.59 -7.37 4.77
C ILE A 13 2.77 -7.17 3.80
N MET A 14 4.01 -7.27 4.28
CA MET A 14 5.20 -7.13 3.43
C MET A 14 5.53 -8.38 2.62
N ASP A 15 5.21 -9.58 3.11
CA ASP A 15 5.20 -10.79 2.31
C ASP A 15 4.26 -10.63 1.10
N ARG A 16 3.10 -10.00 1.33
CA ARG A 16 2.18 -9.66 0.24
C ARG A 16 2.76 -8.61 -0.71
N ALA A 17 3.47 -7.60 -0.21
CA ALA A 17 4.21 -6.64 -1.06
C ALA A 17 5.25 -7.34 -1.95
N ILE A 18 5.97 -8.33 -1.42
CA ILE A 18 6.95 -9.13 -2.17
C ILE A 18 6.26 -9.94 -3.27
N GLU A 19 5.11 -10.56 -2.99
CA GLU A 19 4.32 -11.27 -4.00
C GLU A 19 3.86 -10.34 -5.14
N ILE A 20 3.34 -9.16 -4.79
CA ILE A 20 2.93 -8.14 -5.76
C ILE A 20 4.13 -7.75 -6.64
N ASN A 21 5.26 -7.44 -6.02
CA ASN A 21 6.46 -7.05 -6.75
C ASN A 21 6.94 -8.14 -7.73
N LYS A 22 6.90 -9.42 -7.31
CA LYS A 22 7.26 -10.56 -8.17
C LYS A 22 6.31 -10.75 -9.36
N GLY A 23 5.03 -10.41 -9.20
CA GLY A 23 4.00 -10.53 -10.24
C GLY A 23 3.82 -9.27 -11.10
N CYS A 24 4.45 -8.16 -10.73
CA CYS A 24 4.28 -6.87 -11.39
C CYS A 24 5.12 -6.81 -12.68
N LYS A 25 4.46 -6.77 -13.84
CA LYS A 25 5.12 -6.48 -15.12
C LYS A 25 5.64 -5.04 -15.19
N GLU A 26 4.93 -4.16 -14.50
CA GLU A 26 5.29 -2.76 -14.27
C GLU A 26 6.39 -2.67 -13.19
N GLN A 27 7.10 -1.55 -13.09
CA GLN A 27 8.03 -1.34 -11.97
C GLN A 27 7.25 -0.94 -10.71
N CYS A 28 6.89 -1.92 -9.88
CA CYS A 28 6.28 -1.70 -8.58
C CYS A 28 7.34 -1.33 -7.51
N ARG A 29 7.15 -0.21 -6.78
CA ARG A 29 8.06 0.27 -5.74
C ARG A 29 7.34 1.05 -4.64
N ASP A 30 8.08 1.45 -3.60
CA ASP A 30 7.63 2.31 -2.50
C ASP A 30 6.44 1.73 -1.72
N PHE A 31 6.58 0.47 -1.29
CA PHE A 31 5.56 -0.21 -0.48
C PHE A 31 5.48 0.37 0.94
N GLU A 32 4.28 0.81 1.32
CA GLU A 32 4.03 1.48 2.59
C GLU A 32 2.76 0.95 3.25
N ILE A 33 2.83 0.67 4.56
CA ILE A 33 1.64 0.39 5.37
C ILE A 33 1.17 1.71 5.97
N MET A 34 -0.09 2.03 5.70
CA MET A 34 -0.75 3.26 6.09
C MET A 34 -2.00 2.98 6.91
N LEU A 35 -2.41 3.99 7.68
CA LEU A 35 -3.75 4.10 8.23
C LEU A 35 -4.49 5.25 7.54
N SER A 36 -5.79 5.12 7.40
CA SER A 36 -6.66 6.27 7.14
C SER A 36 -7.46 6.56 8.40
N ARG A 37 -7.54 7.85 8.78
CA ARG A 37 -8.47 8.28 9.85
C ARG A 37 -9.93 7.99 9.49
N LYS A 38 -10.27 7.87 8.20
CA LYS A 38 -11.60 7.48 7.74
C LYS A 38 -11.87 5.96 7.82
N ARG A 39 -10.82 5.15 8.01
CA ARG A 39 -10.89 3.68 8.07
C ARG A 39 -10.02 3.14 9.20
N GLU A 40 -10.38 3.47 10.44
CA GLU A 40 -9.57 3.17 11.64
C GLU A 40 -9.33 1.66 11.89
N ASN A 41 -10.19 0.82 11.30
CA ASN A 41 -10.16 -0.63 11.41
C ASN A 41 -9.49 -1.34 10.22
N SER A 42 -8.86 -0.58 9.32
CA SER A 42 -8.16 -1.13 8.16
C SER A 42 -6.74 -0.59 8.07
N LEU A 43 -5.81 -1.48 7.74
CA LEU A 43 -4.48 -1.13 7.28
C LEU A 43 -4.50 -1.06 5.75
N ILE A 44 -3.71 -0.16 5.18
CA ILE A 44 -3.66 0.06 3.74
C ILE A 44 -2.23 -0.14 3.29
N LEU A 45 -1.97 -1.13 2.43
CA LEU A 45 -0.72 -1.22 1.70
C LEU A 45 -0.84 -0.33 0.46
N ARG A 46 -0.01 0.70 0.39
CA ARG A 46 0.15 1.55 -0.79
C ARG A 46 1.44 1.20 -1.50
N TRP A 47 1.43 1.21 -2.83
CA TRP A 47 2.65 1.19 -3.63
C TRP A 47 2.49 2.02 -4.89
N THR A 48 3.63 2.38 -5.48
CA THR A 48 3.71 3.04 -6.76
C THR A 48 3.95 2.00 -7.84
N SER A 49 3.15 2.00 -8.90
CA SER A 49 3.44 1.28 -10.11
C SER A 49 3.85 2.23 -11.22
N ILE A 50 4.87 1.87 -11.99
CA ILE A 50 5.33 2.64 -13.13
C ILE A 50 5.33 1.75 -14.35
N ASP A 51 4.42 2.06 -15.26
CA ASP A 51 4.38 1.46 -16.57
C ASP A 51 5.34 2.21 -17.51
N ILE A 52 6.39 1.53 -17.93
CA ILE A 52 7.40 2.03 -18.88
C ILE A 52 7.23 1.45 -20.28
N SER A 53 6.07 0.81 -20.56
CA SER A 53 5.78 0.25 -21.90
C SER A 53 5.86 1.31 -23.00
N ASN A 54 5.66 2.58 -22.65
CA ASN A 54 6.01 3.74 -23.47
C ASN A 54 7.08 4.56 -22.74
N GLU A 55 8.34 4.42 -23.16
CA GLU A 55 9.47 5.08 -22.52
C GLU A 55 9.40 6.62 -22.59
N ASP A 56 8.78 7.17 -23.63
CA ASP A 56 8.60 8.62 -23.81
C ASP A 56 7.48 9.19 -22.92
N ASN A 57 6.60 8.34 -22.41
CA ASN A 57 5.50 8.74 -21.53
C ASN A 57 5.21 7.68 -20.46
N PRO A 58 6.09 7.53 -19.46
CA PRO A 58 5.89 6.57 -18.39
C PRO A 58 4.68 6.95 -17.54
N VAL A 59 3.79 5.99 -17.30
CA VAL A 59 2.58 6.22 -16.52
C VAL A 59 2.81 5.76 -15.08
N GLN A 60 2.84 6.71 -14.16
CA GLN A 60 2.92 6.43 -12.73
C GLN A 60 1.53 6.39 -12.10
N GLN A 61 1.24 5.32 -11.36
CA GLN A 61 -0.04 5.12 -10.68
C GLN A 61 0.18 4.69 -9.23
N TYR A 62 -0.60 5.24 -8.31
CA TYR A 62 -0.71 4.69 -6.97
C TYR A 62 -1.70 3.53 -6.95
N ARG A 63 -1.30 2.43 -6.32
CA ARG A 63 -2.16 1.27 -6.09
C ARG A 63 -2.27 1.00 -4.60
N TYR A 64 -3.36 0.35 -4.20
CA TYR A 64 -3.73 0.13 -2.81
C TYR A 64 -4.34 -1.26 -2.63
N GLU A 65 -4.02 -1.91 -1.52
CA GLU A 65 -4.70 -3.12 -1.04
C GLU A 65 -4.99 -2.94 0.46
N CYS A 66 -6.17 -3.36 0.94
CA CYS A 66 -6.49 -3.26 2.36
C CYS A 66 -6.27 -4.57 3.10
N PHE A 67 -5.98 -4.40 4.38
CA PHE A 67 -5.83 -5.47 5.34
C PHE A 67 -6.62 -5.12 6.59
N GLN A 68 -7.07 -6.16 7.30
CA GLN A 68 -7.55 -6.00 8.66
C GLN A 68 -6.39 -5.63 9.58
N THR A 69 -6.70 -5.18 10.80
CA THR A 69 -5.66 -4.78 11.78
C THR A 69 -4.74 -5.92 12.22
N ASP A 70 -5.12 -7.16 11.94
CA ASP A 70 -4.34 -8.37 12.20
C ASP A 70 -3.44 -8.80 11.02
N GLY A 71 -3.50 -8.09 9.89
CA GLY A 71 -2.73 -8.40 8.68
C GLY A 71 -3.44 -9.33 7.68
N THR A 72 -4.68 -9.74 7.94
CA THR A 72 -5.47 -10.54 7.00
C THR A 72 -5.88 -9.68 5.81
N SER A 73 -5.62 -10.14 4.57
CA SER A 73 -6.07 -9.43 3.37
C SER A 73 -7.59 -9.30 3.37
N GLN A 74 -8.06 -8.11 3.05
CA GLN A 74 -9.46 -7.80 2.93
C GLN A 74 -9.70 -7.30 1.52
N MET A 75 -10.66 -7.90 0.80
CA MET A 75 -11.20 -7.26 -0.40
C MET A 75 -11.90 -5.97 0.03
N CYS A 76 -11.17 -4.86 -0.06
CA CYS A 76 -11.75 -3.53 0.03
C CYS A 76 -11.79 -2.95 -1.38
N SER A 77 -12.95 -2.45 -1.74
CA SER A 77 -13.07 -1.52 -2.86
C SER A 77 -13.15 -0.14 -2.22
N VAL A 78 -12.13 0.70 -2.45
CA VAL A 78 -12.23 2.11 -2.04
C VAL A 78 -12.92 2.84 -3.18
N HIS A 79 -14.25 2.97 -3.07
CA HIS A 79 -15.05 3.78 -3.97
C HIS A 79 -15.13 5.20 -3.42
N TYR A 80 -14.97 6.17 -4.31
CA TYR A 80 -15.21 7.59 -4.04
C TYR A 80 -16.36 8.04 -4.94
N ALA A 81 -17.25 8.85 -4.41
CA ALA A 81 -18.34 9.47 -5.16
C ALA A 81 -17.82 10.56 -6.09
N ASP A 82 -16.75 11.25 -5.70
CA ASP A 82 -16.13 12.35 -6.43
C ASP A 82 -14.63 12.49 -6.14
N GLN A 83 -14.00 13.45 -6.82
CA GLN A 83 -12.57 13.72 -6.69
C GLN A 83 -12.22 14.32 -5.32
N ASP A 84 -13.13 15.07 -4.70
CA ASP A 84 -12.89 15.69 -3.39
C ASP A 84 -12.85 14.62 -2.30
N GLU A 85 -13.73 13.63 -2.34
CA GLU A 85 -13.73 12.49 -1.44
C GLU A 85 -12.47 11.62 -1.63
N ALA A 86 -12.04 11.43 -2.88
CA ALA A 86 -10.80 10.73 -3.20
C ALA A 86 -9.58 11.47 -2.64
N ASN A 87 -9.51 12.78 -2.83
CA ASN A 87 -8.48 13.62 -2.24
C ASN A 87 -8.53 13.51 -0.71
N GLU A 88 -9.69 13.72 -0.08
CA GLU A 88 -9.78 13.68 1.37
C GLU A 88 -9.33 12.34 1.96
N PHE A 89 -9.61 11.22 1.29
CA PHE A 89 -9.04 9.93 1.66
C PHE A 89 -7.52 9.92 1.56
N ILE A 90 -6.94 10.30 0.41
CA ILE A 90 -5.50 10.31 0.19
C ILE A 90 -4.79 11.18 1.23
N TRP A 91 -5.35 12.35 1.54
CA TRP A 91 -4.81 13.29 2.51
C TRP A 91 -4.97 12.81 3.96
N SER A 92 -5.93 11.91 4.21
CA SER A 92 -6.10 11.25 5.52
C SER A 92 -5.11 10.12 5.78
N LEU A 93 -4.34 9.70 4.77
CA LEU A 93 -3.40 8.58 4.88
C LEU A 93 -2.18 8.99 5.70
N GLU A 94 -1.95 8.27 6.79
CA GLU A 94 -0.79 8.43 7.64
C GLU A 94 0.12 7.19 7.50
N PRO A 95 1.40 7.37 7.13
CA PRO A 95 2.33 6.25 7.05
C PRO A 95 2.63 5.72 8.45
N LEU A 96 2.41 4.42 8.63
CA LEU A 96 2.78 3.70 9.85
C LEU A 96 4.13 3.00 9.71
N TYR A 97 4.39 2.45 8.53
CA TYR A 97 5.62 1.74 8.24
C TYR A 97 5.97 1.93 6.77
N HIS A 98 7.23 2.29 6.53
CA HIS A 98 7.78 2.49 5.20
C HIS A 98 8.91 1.49 5.01
N GLN A 99 8.77 0.62 4.01
CA GLN A 99 9.85 -0.29 3.66
C GLN A 99 10.65 0.32 2.51
N GLN A 100 11.91 0.67 2.77
CA GLN A 100 12.74 1.33 1.77
C GLN A 100 13.10 0.44 0.58
N PHE A 101 13.11 -0.89 0.71
CA PHE A 101 13.28 -1.80 -0.43
C PHE A 101 12.70 -3.18 -0.10
N ALA A 102 12.05 -3.83 -1.08
CA ALA A 102 11.69 -5.25 -1.04
C ALA A 102 12.94 -6.13 -1.21
N ILE A 103 13.93 -5.98 -0.35
CA ILE A 103 14.98 -6.99 -0.20
C ILE A 103 14.41 -8.03 0.77
N ASP A 104 14.48 -9.29 0.36
CA ASP A 104 14.03 -10.47 1.10
C ASP A 104 14.32 -10.30 2.60
N HIS A 105 13.27 -10.18 3.42
CA HIS A 105 13.40 -10.03 4.88
C HIS A 105 13.98 -11.28 5.56
N LYS A 106 14.28 -12.32 4.78
CA LYS A 106 14.96 -13.54 5.19
C LYS A 106 16.45 -13.44 4.88
N LEU A 107 17.18 -12.70 5.72
CA LEU A 107 18.63 -12.85 5.85
C LEU A 107 18.96 -13.31 7.28
#